data_AF-A0A3F2V7P2-F1
#
_entry.id   AF-A0A3F2V7P2-F1
#
_cell.length_a   1.000
_cell.length_b   1.000
_cell.length_c   1.000
_cell.angle_alpha   90.00
_cell.angle_beta   90.00
_cell.angle_gamma   90.00
#
_symmetry.space_group_name_H-M   'P 1'
#
loop_
_entity.id
_entity.type
_entity.pdbx_description
1 polymer ?
#
loop_
_entity_poly.entity_id
_entity_poly.type
_entity_poly.pdbx_seq_one_letter_code
_entity_poly.pdbx_strand_id
1 'polypeptide(L)'
;MEIVINGSDIKTEADFHKHLAVALDFPPHYGSNLDALWDILSTDIERPITLVWENSALSKESMGDEFTRIHDLLNRVVTQDIEWGLEEKFEVNIN
;
A
#
# COMPACT_ATOMS: atom_id res chain seq x y z
N MET A 1 3.84 3.60 -12.80
CA MET A 1 4.51 2.33 -12.45
C MET A 1 3.47 1.39 -11.87
N GLU A 2 3.46 0.12 -12.28
CA GLU A 2 2.59 -0.89 -11.68
C GLU A 2 3.39 -1.75 -10.70
N ILE A 3 2.84 -1.96 -9.51
CA ILE A 3 3.39 -2.82 -8.47
C ILE A 3 2.37 -3.88 -8.12
N VAL A 4 2.78 -5.15 -8.14
CA VAL A 4 1.91 -6.27 -7.82
C VAL A 4 2.39 -6.93 -6.53
N ILE A 5 1.47 -7.11 -5.59
CA ILE A 5 1.67 -7.90 -4.38
C ILE A 5 0.65 -9.04 -4.34
N ASN A 6 1.08 -10.22 -3.90
CA ASN A 6 0.22 -11.40 -3.85
C ASN A 6 -0.18 -11.74 -2.42
N GLY A 7 -1.48 -11.84 -2.16
CA GLY A 7 -2.03 -12.18 -0.86
C GLY A 7 -1.78 -13.63 -0.42
N SER A 8 -1.27 -14.48 -1.32
CA SER A 8 -0.67 -15.77 -0.94
C SER A 8 0.55 -15.59 -0.03
N ASP A 9 1.28 -14.48 -0.20
CA ASP A 9 2.57 -14.22 0.46
C ASP A 9 2.45 -13.21 1.60
N ILE A 10 1.29 -12.54 1.71
CA ILE A 10 1.00 -11.55 2.75
C ILE A 10 0.01 -12.14 3.74
N LYS A 11 0.52 -12.56 4.90
CA LYS A 11 -0.27 -13.15 5.99
C LYS A 11 -0.37 -12.26 7.21
N THR A 12 0.50 -11.27 7.32
CA THR A 12 0.57 -10.31 8.42
C THR A 12 0.78 -8.89 7.92
N GLU A 13 0.52 -7.89 8.76
CA GLU A 13 0.89 -6.49 8.51
C GLU A 13 2.40 -6.34 8.23
N ALA A 14 3.23 -7.10 8.95
CA ALA A 14 4.68 -7.10 8.73
C ALA A 14 5.08 -7.62 7.34
N ASP A 15 4.39 -8.66 6.82
CA ASP A 15 4.61 -9.15 5.45
C ASP A 15 4.25 -8.07 4.44
N PHE A 16 3.12 -7.37 4.63
CA PHE A 16 2.71 -6.30 3.74
C PHE A 16 3.76 -5.19 3.68
N HIS A 17 4.20 -4.68 4.85
CA HIS A 17 5.25 -3.66 4.94
C HIS A 17 6.53 -4.09 4.24
N LYS A 18 6.97 -5.34 4.45
CA LYS A 18 8.18 -5.87 3.82
C LYS A 18 8.07 -5.92 2.30
N HIS A 19 6.96 -6.47 1.77
CA HIS A 19 6.77 -6.60 0.32
C HIS A 19 6.71 -5.23 -0.35
N LEU A 20 5.96 -4.29 0.25
CA LEU A 20 5.80 -2.96 -0.32
C LEU A 20 7.10 -2.15 -0.23
N ALA A 21 7.83 -2.23 0.88
CA ALA A 21 9.11 -1.56 1.06
C ALA A 21 10.15 -2.01 0.02
N VAL A 22 10.18 -3.31 -0.31
CA VAL A 22 11.06 -3.83 -1.37
C VAL A 22 10.59 -3.36 -2.74
N ALA A 23 9.29 -3.42 -3.02
CA ALA A 23 8.74 -3.12 -4.33
C ALA A 23 8.86 -1.62 -4.71
N LEU A 24 8.82 -0.73 -3.72
CA LEU A 24 8.89 0.72 -3.89
C LEU A 24 10.21 1.32 -3.40
N ASP A 25 11.20 0.49 -3.08
CA ASP A 25 12.53 0.91 -2.60
C ASP A 25 12.47 1.92 -1.43
N PHE A 26 11.68 1.58 -0.39
CA PHE A 26 11.52 2.42 0.79
C PHE A 26 12.87 2.62 1.51
N PRO A 27 13.05 3.76 2.20
CA PRO A 27 14.32 4.08 2.84
C PRO A 27 14.69 3.07 3.96
N PRO A 28 15.99 2.87 4.26
CA PRO A 28 16.44 1.91 5.27
C PRO A 28 15.91 2.16 6.69
N HIS A 29 15.45 3.39 6.97
CA HIS A 29 14.90 3.79 8.27
C HIS A 29 13.36 3.72 8.32
N TYR A 30 12.72 3.05 7.35
CA TYR A 30 11.29 2.84 7.32
C TYR A 30 10.78 2.11 8.57
N GLY A 31 9.78 2.70 9.26
CA GLY A 31 9.32 2.26 10.57
C GLY A 31 8.36 1.07 10.59
N SER A 32 7.90 0.58 9.43
CA SER A 32 6.99 -0.57 9.29
C SER A 32 5.75 -0.54 10.20
N ASN A 33 5.08 0.61 10.21
CA ASN A 33 3.77 0.81 10.85
C ASN A 33 2.91 1.72 9.96
N LEU A 34 1.62 1.86 10.26
CA LEU A 34 0.68 2.64 9.45
C LEU A 34 1.03 4.13 9.34
N ASP A 35 1.58 4.76 10.38
CA ASP A 35 1.98 6.18 10.30
C ASP A 35 3.16 6.35 9.34
N ALA A 36 4.18 5.49 9.44
CA ALA A 36 5.31 5.49 8.52
C ALA A 36 4.89 5.14 7.09
N LEU A 37 3.94 4.22 6.91
CA LEU A 37 3.38 3.89 5.60
C LEU A 37 2.65 5.08 4.98
N TRP A 38 1.85 5.79 5.78
CA TRP A 38 1.19 7.01 5.36
C TRP A 38 2.21 8.06 4.89
N ASP A 39 3.24 8.33 5.69
CA ASP A 39 4.26 9.32 5.36
C ASP A 39 4.88 9.01 3.99
N ILE A 40 5.38 7.79 3.80
CA ILE A 40 6.04 7.41 2.54
C ILE A 40 5.07 7.48 1.35
N LEU A 41 3.87 6.88 1.46
CA LEU A 41 2.94 6.81 0.32
C LEU A 41 2.34 8.17 -0.04
N SER A 42 2.16 9.05 0.94
CA SER A 42 1.54 10.37 0.76
C SER A 42 2.52 11.47 0.33
N THR A 43 3.83 11.33 0.57
CA THR A 43 4.81 12.38 0.27
C THR A 43 6.04 11.94 -0.52
N ASP A 44 6.53 10.70 -0.34
CA ASP A 44 7.92 10.35 -0.68
C ASP A 44 8.06 9.38 -1.87
N ILE A 45 6.98 9.10 -2.60
CA ILE A 45 7.02 8.25 -3.81
C ILE A 45 6.48 9.00 -5.02
N GLU A 46 7.18 8.87 -6.15
CA GLU A 46 6.81 9.50 -7.41
C GLU A 46 5.52 8.90 -7.99
N ARG A 47 4.65 9.77 -8.52
CA ARG A 47 3.46 9.36 -9.27
C ARG A 47 3.82 9.17 -10.76
N PRO A 48 3.03 8.39 -11.53
CA PRO A 48 1.86 7.60 -11.12
C PRO A 48 2.26 6.22 -10.58
N ILE A 49 1.47 5.70 -9.64
CA ILE A 49 1.62 4.33 -9.12
C ILE A 49 0.27 3.62 -9.12
N THR A 50 0.26 2.38 -9.61
CA THR A 50 -0.87 1.47 -9.49
C THR A 50 -0.44 0.28 -8.64
N LEU A 51 -1.02 0.13 -7.46
CA LEU A 51 -0.81 -1.03 -6.59
C LEU A 51 -1.91 -2.06 -6.86
N VAL A 52 -1.51 -3.24 -7.34
CA VAL A 52 -2.40 -4.39 -7.53
C VAL A 52 -2.16 -5.37 -6.38
N TRP A 53 -3.20 -5.60 -5.57
CA TRP A 53 -3.20 -6.63 -4.52
C TRP A 53 -3.97 -7.85 -5.01
N GLU A 54 -3.26 -8.79 -5.62
CA GLU A 54 -3.83 -10.05 -6.09
C GLU A 54 -4.12 -11.00 -4.92
N ASN A 55 -5.14 -11.85 -5.05
CA ASN A 55 -5.55 -12.80 -4.02
C ASN A 55 -5.72 -12.14 -2.64
N SER A 56 -6.20 -10.90 -2.63
CA SER A 56 -6.35 -10.07 -1.44
C SER A 56 -7.27 -10.70 -0.39
N ALA A 57 -8.22 -11.52 -0.82
CA ALA A 57 -9.08 -12.33 0.05
C ALA A 57 -8.27 -13.25 0.99
N LEU A 58 -7.15 -13.81 0.52
CA LEU A 58 -6.27 -14.66 1.36
C LEU A 58 -5.55 -13.83 2.43
N SER A 59 -5.12 -12.62 2.09
CA SER A 59 -4.58 -11.68 3.06
C SER A 59 -5.64 -11.27 4.07
N LYS A 60 -6.84 -10.92 3.60
CA LYS A 60 -7.97 -10.54 4.47
C LYS A 60 -8.33 -11.65 5.45
N GLU A 61 -8.39 -12.89 5.01
CA GLU A 61 -8.63 -14.05 5.89
C GLU A 61 -7.54 -14.19 6.97
N SER A 62 -6.28 -13.96 6.60
CA SER A 62 -5.13 -14.15 7.49
C SER A 62 -4.93 -12.99 8.47
N MET A 63 -5.18 -11.77 8.01
CA MET A 63 -4.86 -10.53 8.72
C MET A 63 -6.05 -9.93 9.46
N GLY A 64 -7.30 -10.21 9.07
CA GLY A 64 -8.48 -9.65 9.74
C GLY A 64 -8.53 -8.11 9.71
N ASP A 65 -8.56 -7.47 10.87
CA ASP A 65 -8.74 -6.02 11.01
C ASP A 65 -7.54 -5.24 10.47
N GLU A 66 -6.33 -5.79 10.57
CA GLU A 66 -5.11 -5.22 10.01
C GLU A 66 -5.21 -5.03 8.49
N PHE A 67 -5.82 -5.97 7.77
CA PHE A 67 -6.09 -5.81 6.33
C PHE A 67 -6.97 -4.60 6.05
N THR A 68 -8.05 -4.45 6.84
CA THR A 68 -8.99 -3.33 6.68
C THR A 68 -8.30 -2.00 6.94
N ARG A 69 -7.46 -1.91 7.98
CA ARG A 69 -6.72 -0.69 8.31
C ARG A 69 -5.73 -0.30 7.21
N ILE A 70 -5.02 -1.26 6.62
CA ILE A 70 -4.11 -1.00 5.49
C ILE A 70 -4.92 -0.56 4.27
N HIS A 71 -6.00 -1.26 3.95
CA HIS A 71 -6.88 -0.91 2.83
C HIS A 71 -7.42 0.52 2.94
N ASP A 72 -7.90 0.90 4.13
CA ASP A 72 -8.41 2.25 4.38
C ASP A 72 -7.31 3.31 4.22
N LEU A 73 -6.08 3.01 4.67
CA LEU A 73 -4.93 3.88 4.46
C LEU A 73 -4.61 4.05 2.97
N LEU A 74 -4.59 2.96 2.19
CA LEU A 74 -4.35 3.04 0.74
C LEU A 74 -5.40 3.91 0.04
N ASN A 75 -6.68 3.76 0.38
CA ASN A 75 -7.76 4.61 -0.15
C ASN A 75 -7.64 6.08 0.28
N ARG A 76 -7.10 6.33 1.48
CA ARG A 76 -6.81 7.69 1.94
C ARG A 76 -5.71 8.34 1.09
N VAL A 77 -4.69 7.59 0.66
CA VAL A 77 -3.65 8.08 -0.27
C VAL A 77 -4.26 8.43 -1.63
N VAL A 78 -5.12 7.54 -2.17
CA VAL A 78 -5.88 7.82 -3.41
C VAL A 78 -6.70 9.12 -3.27
N THR A 79 -7.42 9.26 -2.15
CA THR A 79 -8.25 10.45 -1.88
C THR A 79 -7.40 11.72 -1.85
N GLN A 80 -6.24 11.71 -1.20
CA GLN A 80 -5.35 12.86 -1.15
C GLN A 80 -4.94 13.33 -2.56
N ASP A 81 -4.52 12.40 -3.42
CA ASP A 81 -4.11 12.72 -4.79
C ASP A 81 -5.27 13.29 -5.63
N ILE A 82 -6.51 12.87 -5.34
CA ILE A 82 -7.72 13.43 -5.96
C ILE A 82 -7.98 14.84 -5.44
N GLU A 83 -7.96 15.05 -4.13
CA GLU A 83 -8.20 16.34 -3.49
C GLU A 83 -7.17 17.40 -3.88
N TRP A 84 -5.91 16.99 -4.10
CA TRP A 84 -4.85 17.86 -4.59
C TRP A 84 -4.92 18.12 -6.10
N GLY A 85 -5.82 17.44 -6.82
CA GLY A 85 -6.01 17.64 -8.26
C GLY A 85 -4.82 17.17 -9.10
N LEU A 86 -4.05 16.18 -8.63
CA LEU A 86 -2.88 15.68 -9.37
C LEU A 86 -3.32 15.05 -10.71
N GLU A 87 -2.57 15.26 -11.79
CA GLU A 87 -2.87 14.58 -13.06
C GLU A 87 -2.46 13.10 -13.00
N GLU A 88 -1.30 12.82 -12.42
CA GLU A 88 -0.78 11.47 -12.17
C GLU A 88 -1.02 11.09 -10.70
N LYS A 89 -1.55 9.88 -10.45
CA LYS A 89 -2.10 9.49 -9.14
C LYS A 89 -1.56 8.16 -8.64
N PHE A 90 -1.78 7.94 -7.36
CA PHE A 90 -1.81 6.63 -6.73
C PHE A 90 -3.17 5.97 -6.95
N GLU A 91 -3.15 4.72 -7.38
CA GLU A 91 -4.32 3.88 -7.57
C GLU A 91 -4.14 2.56 -6.84
N VAL A 92 -5.23 1.99 -6.33
CA VAL A 92 -5.23 0.68 -5.69
C VAL A 92 -6.30 -0.21 -6.33
N ASN A 93 -5.88 -1.38 -6.79
CA ASN A 93 -6.74 -2.41 -7.36
C ASN A 93 -6.65 -3.66 -6.49
N ILE A 94 -7.80 -4.12 -6.00
CA ILE A 94 -7.89 -5.25 -5.06
C ILE A 94 -8.67 -6.37 -5.71
N ASN A 95 -8.00 -7.50 -5.92
CA ASN A 95 -8.51 -8.66 -6.65
C ASN A 95 -8.60 -9.90 -5.76
#